data_AF-A0A8H9TU17-F1
#
_entry.id   AF-A0A8H9TU17-F1
#
_cell.length_a   1.000
_cell.length_b   1.000
_cell.length_c   1.000
_cell.angle_alpha   90.00
_cell.angle_beta   90.00
_cell.angle_gamma   90.00
#
_symmetry.space_group_name_H-M   'P 1'
#
loop_
_entity.id
_entity.type
_entity.pdbx_description
1 polymer ?
#
loop_
_entity_poly.entity_id
_entity_poly.type
_entity_poly.pdbx_seq_one_letter_code
_entity_poly.pdbx_strand_id
1 'polypeptide(L)' 'MPLQFRRNAQWEMERDITMTGKRTTLFLATGVIDDLPPRPFEIRMLRIMYDCTTDLLQNNTLWCG' A
#
# COMPACT_ATOMS: atom_id res chain seq x y z
N MET A 1 -4.44 -4.80 5.63
CA MET A 1 -3.41 -3.79 5.34
C MET A 1 -3.74 -3.19 3.99
N PRO A 2 -4.39 -2.02 3.95
CA PRO A 2 -4.83 -1.48 2.68
C PRO A 2 -3.69 -0.85 1.89
N LEU A 3 -3.65 -1.15 0.60
CA LEU A 3 -2.89 -0.46 -0.41
C LEU A 3 -3.73 0.72 -0.92
N GLN A 4 -3.12 1.89 -1.02
CA GLN A 4 -3.79 3.12 -1.41
C GLN A 4 -3.02 3.85 -2.50
N PHE A 5 -3.76 4.47 -3.43
CA PHE A 5 -3.24 5.48 -4.34
C PHE A 5 -3.72 6.86 -3.92
N ARG A 6 -2.91 7.87 -4.27
CA ARG A 6 -3.37 9.26 -4.18
C ARG A 6 -4.08 9.66 -5.47
N ARG A 7 -5.38 9.93 -5.38
CA ARG A 7 -6.23 10.42 -6.47
C ARG A 7 -6.94 11.68 -6.00
N ASN A 8 -6.99 12.72 -6.83
CA ASN A 8 -7.62 14.00 -6.49
C ASN A 8 -7.19 14.57 -5.12
N ALA A 9 -5.89 14.43 -4.79
CA ALA A 9 -5.30 14.78 -3.50
C ALA A 9 -5.81 14.00 -2.27
N GLN A 10 -6.67 13.00 -2.44
CA GLN A 10 -7.17 12.09 -1.41
C GLN A 10 -6.53 10.71 -1.53
N TRP A 11 -6.53 9.95 -0.43
CA TRP A 11 -6.07 8.58 -0.41
C TRP A 11 -7.24 7.62 -0.62
N GLU A 12 -7.23 6.91 -1.73
CA GLU A 12 -8.26 5.93 -2.07
C GLU A 12 -7.74 4.51 -1.84
N MET A 13 -8.58 3.63 -1.29
CA MET A 13 -8.24 2.23 -1.04
C MET A 13 -8.44 1.41 -2.31
N GLU A 14 -7.38 0.74 -2.74
CA GLU A 14 -7.39 -0.09 -3.95
C GLU A 14 -7.49 -1.57 -3.63
N ARG A 15 -6.76 -2.02 -2.61
CA ARG A 15 -6.76 -3.41 -2.18
C ARG A 15 -6.59 -3.50 -0.68
N ASP A 16 -7.23 -4.48 -0.07
CA ASP A 16 -6.90 -4.90 1.28
C ASP A 16 -6.07 -6.18 1.24
N ILE A 17 -4.93 -6.17 1.92
CA ILE A 17 -4.06 -7.33 2.09
C ILE A 17 -4.21 -7.79 3.54
N THR A 18 -4.96 -8.86 3.76
CA THR A 18 -5.10 -9.48 5.09
C THR A 18 -3.94 -10.45 5.32
N MET A 19 -3.10 -10.17 6.32
CA MET A 19 -2.02 -11.07 6.72
C MET A 19 -2.35 -11.68 8.08
N THR A 20 -2.84 -12.92 8.08
CA THR A 20 -3.22 -13.64 9.31
C THR A 20 -2.07 -14.54 9.78
N GLY A 21 -1.76 -14.52 11.08
CA GLY A 21 -0.88 -15.52 11.72
C GLY A 21 0.63 -15.37 11.49
N LYS A 22 1.10 -14.32 10.80
CA LYS A 22 2.53 -14.04 10.64
C LYS A 22 3.00 -12.91 11.55
N ARG A 23 3.99 -13.17 12.42
CA ARG A 23 4.51 -12.21 13.41
C ARG A 23 5.92 -11.69 13.11
N THR A 24 6.78 -12.47 12.43
CA THR A 24 8.22 -12.12 12.25
C THR A 24 8.85 -12.60 10.92
N THR A 25 8.07 -13.20 10.02
CA THR A 25 8.59 -13.73 8.74
C THR A 25 8.28 -12.81 7.57
N LEU A 26 9.19 -12.76 6.60
CA LEU A 26 9.00 -12.05 5.33
C LEU A 26 7.66 -12.46 4.70
N PHE A 27 6.91 -11.46 4.23
CA PHE A 27 5.68 -11.63 3.49
C PHE A 27 5.80 -10.93 2.14
N LEU A 28 5.65 -11.70 1.07
CA LEU A 28 5.62 -11.19 -0.29
C LEU A 28 4.22 -11.47 -0.86
N ALA A 29 3.56 -10.41 -1.32
CA ALA A 29 2.33 -10.49 -2.07
C ALA A 29 2.54 -9.84 -3.43
N THR A 30 1.96 -10.43 -4.46
CA THR A 30 1.94 -9.87 -5.81
C THR A 30 0.49 -9.64 -6.21
N GLY A 31 0.25 -8.61 -7.00
CA GLY A 31 -1.09 -8.28 -7.49
C GLY A 31 -0.99 -7.42 -8.73
N VAL A 32 -1.94 -7.61 -9.64
CA VAL A 32 -2.16 -6.71 -10.78
C VAL A 32 -3.24 -5.72 -10.38
N ILE A 33 -2.99 -4.45 -10.68
CA ILE A 33 -3.92 -3.35 -10.46
C ILE A 33 -4.14 -2.70 -11.82
N ASP A 34 -5.38 -2.79 -12.30
CA ASP A 34 -5.85 -2.09 -13.49
C ASP A 34 -6.26 -0.65 -13.11
N ASP A 35 -6.36 0.26 -14.08
CA ASP A 35 -6.74 1.67 -13.85
C ASP A 35 -5.82 2.45 -12.89
N LEU A 36 -4.50 2.32 -13.13
CA LEU A 36 -3.50 3.10 -12.41
C LEU A 36 -3.69 4.60 -12.67
N PRO A 37 -3.47 5.47 -11.66
CA PRO A 37 -3.44 6.91 -11.90
C PRO A 37 -2.36 7.29 -12.93
N PRO A 38 -2.49 8.45 -13.59
CA PRO A 38 -1.44 8.95 -14.48
C PRO A 38 -0.10 9.07 -13.75
N ARG A 39 0.98 8.64 -14.39
CA ARG A 39 2.33 8.79 -13.82
C ARG A 39 2.76 10.28 -13.85
N PRO A 40 3.51 10.76 -12.84
CA PRO A 40 3.88 10.07 -11.61
C PRO A 40 2.71 10.05 -10.61
N PHE A 41 2.53 8.94 -9.90
CA PHE A 41 1.54 8.85 -8.84
C PHE A 41 2.15 8.38 -7.52
N GLU A 42 1.46 8.69 -6.43
CA GLU A 42 1.85 8.28 -5.09
C GLU A 42 1.07 7.01 -4.71
N ILE A 43 1.79 6.01 -4.20
CA ILE A 43 1.24 4.79 -3.61
C ILE A 43 1.64 4.72 -2.13
N ARG A 44 0.82 4.11 -1.28
CA ARG A 44 1.23 3.77 0.09
C ARG A 44 0.56 2.49 0.56
N MET A 45 1.15 1.86 1.55
CA MET A 45 0.52 0.76 2.28
C MET A 45 0.29 1.21 3.71
N LEU A 46 -0.92 1.00 4.22
CA LEU A 46 -1.27 1.27 5.60
C LEU A 46 -1.21 -0.05 6.38
N ARG A 47 -0.51 -0.05 7.52
CA ARG A 47 -0.58 -1.15 8.47
C ARG A 47 -1.81 -0.92 9.35
N ILE A 48 -2.59 -1.95 9.60
CA ILE A 48 -3.67 -1.89 10.58
C ILE A 48 -3.43 -3.05 11.54
N MET A 49 -2.93 -2.73 12.73
CA MET A 49 -2.82 -3.66 13.87
C MET A 49 -3.56 -3.02 15.04
N TYR A 50 -4.16 -3.83 15.90
CA TYR A 50 -4.91 -3.34 17.06
C TYR A 50 -4.06 -2.51 18.04
N ASP A 51 -2.73 -2.59 17.95
CA ASP A 51 -1.78 -2.08 18.95
C ASP A 51 -0.67 -1.15 18.41
N CYS A 52 -0.67 -0.77 17.13
CA CYS A 52 0.39 0.08 16.56
C CYS A 52 -0.19 1.39 16.00
N THR A 53 0.31 2.54 16.48
CA THR A 53 -0.09 3.90 16.06
C THR A 53 0.90 4.56 15.08
N THR A 54 1.97 3.88 14.69
CA THR A 54 2.99 4.40 13.77
C THR A 54 2.82 3.84 12.37
N ASP A 55 1.99 4.54 11.61
CA ASP A 55 1.54 4.16 10.27
C ASP A 55 2.26 4.95 9.18
N LEU A 56 3.50 4.58 8.86
CA LEU A 56 4.14 5.04 7.62
C LEU A 56 4.98 3.91 7.03
N LEU A 57 4.43 3.19 6.04
CA LEU A 57 5.25 2.39 5.15
C LEU A 57 5.97 3.34 4.19
N GLN A 58 7.31 3.31 4.18
CA GLN A 58 8.10 4.16 3.29
C GLN A 58 7.93 3.69 1.84
N ASN A 59 7.36 4.56 1.00
CA ASN A 59 7.23 4.30 -0.42
C ASN A 59 8.50 4.77 -1.15
N ASN A 60 9.23 3.83 -1.77
CA ASN A 60 10.41 4.09 -2.61
C ASN A 60 10.13 3.82 -4.10
N THR A 61 8.91 4.08 -4.58
CA THR A 61 8.56 3.83 -5.98
C THR A 61 9.36 4.73 -6.92
N LEU A 62 10.13 4.11 -7.81
CA LEU A 62 10.84 4.76 -8.91
C LEU A 62 10.06 4.54 -10.20
N TRP A 63 9.73 5.63 -10.90
CA TRP A 63 9.06 5.57 -12.20
C TRP A 63 10.11 5.54 -13.31
N CYS A 64 10.14 4.47 -14.11
CA CYS A 64 10.82 4.50 -15.41
C CYS A 64 9.86 5.12 -16.44
N GLY A 65 10.37 6.13 -17.16
CA GLY A 65 9.71 6.75 -18.32
C GLY A 65 9.79 5.86 -19.55
#